data_AF-A0A7C1B7V6-F1
#
_entry.id   AF-A0A7C1B7V6-F1
#
_cell.length_a   1.000
_cell.length_b   1.000
_cell.length_c   1.000
_cell.angle_alpha   90.00
_cell.angle_beta   90.00
_cell.angle_gamma   90.00
#
_symmetry.space_group_name_H-M   'P 1'
#
loop_
_entity.id
_entity.type
_entity.pdbx_description
1 polymer ?
#
loop_
_entity_poly.entity_id
_entity_poly.type
_entity_poly.pdbx_seq_one_letter_code
_entity_poly.pdbx_strand_id
1 'polypeptide(L)'
;MEKMRGKSLMLMPTVILMMTVGLVPIVYSFVLSFFGGYENLNFVGLRNYLDLFEDEGFMFSFRITFAWAVLHATLTILLSLSLTFTMMKDEKLCRALYTFILIPWGIPMYISVPIWRAIIHGEGGESVLHLIGFKVNLLTDPIRSFVATVLIGTWLSLPMTVLIFLSSVRNIRVSILEAMKMDGANDWVIFRYLVLPLMKDNILLMFIIDFIKSLREFNVIFMTTSGGPPILSGFTEREIVGSTTTLGIFVYRMFDSFEDSGKISACSILMMVIVMLVVVMWLSLKRAENRAIPFVVAIFHLLFGGKFGPFFTALYLSSIRRKKLYPVVLIIDLIFTLFLMIKYGFLRGFNTATMMALMGYVMLRSSRSDEVKLRIPRISPKIHVLIPPISSFMLIVSTTIPIWALLWLSFSKVNALFFNSIIPKYPTFENYVFMFKIEKIQNYILNTLLVSSIVALFIPLICFPTAYLFSRYKTRGRDRMMVLMSLNGMIGGVHTLIPLFFLFNTFHMVNTYIPLILVYLTHSITFSVYTMKGFLDTVPTSFDDMASIEGIGRFNYILRILLPISLPVITVSMMVAFLNAWNG
;
A
#
# COMPACT_ATOMS: atom_id res chain seq x y z
N MET A 1 -7.62 43.27 3.00
CA MET A 1 -6.36 42.50 3.09
C MET A 1 -6.30 41.56 4.30
N GLU A 2 -6.81 41.94 5.48
CA GLU A 2 -6.85 41.07 6.70
C GLU A 2 -7.56 39.72 6.53
N LYS A 3 -8.74 39.69 5.87
CA LYS A 3 -9.47 38.44 5.59
C LYS A 3 -8.69 37.44 4.73
N MET A 4 -7.69 37.87 3.95
CA MET A 4 -6.79 36.96 3.21
C MET A 4 -5.59 36.52 4.05
N ARG A 5 -4.99 37.43 4.84
CA ARG A 5 -3.89 37.10 5.77
C ARG A 5 -4.27 36.04 6.81
N GLY A 6 -5.48 36.14 7.38
CA GLY A 6 -5.97 35.14 8.34
C GLY A 6 -6.15 33.74 7.71
N LYS A 7 -6.51 33.66 6.42
CA LYS A 7 -6.66 32.38 5.71
C LYS A 7 -5.32 31.75 5.37
N SER A 8 -4.32 32.55 4.98
CA SER A 8 -2.98 32.03 4.68
C SER A 8 -2.30 31.48 5.93
N LEU A 9 -2.46 32.12 7.09
CA LEU A 9 -1.90 31.67 8.36
C LEU A 9 -2.41 30.28 8.80
N MET A 10 -3.69 29.98 8.58
CA MET A 10 -4.29 28.67 8.93
C MET A 10 -3.83 27.52 8.03
N LEU A 11 -3.41 27.83 6.81
CA LEU A 11 -2.92 26.85 5.84
C LEU A 11 -1.40 26.63 5.96
N MET A 12 -0.68 27.63 6.47
CA MET A 12 0.77 27.72 6.42
C MET A 12 1.48 26.53 7.11
N PRO A 13 1.12 26.07 8.32
CA PRO A 13 1.81 24.94 8.95
C PRO A 13 1.72 23.66 8.13
N THR A 14 0.53 23.34 7.62
CA THR A 14 0.29 22.16 6.77
C THR A 14 1.10 22.24 5.48
N VAL A 15 1.07 23.40 4.81
CA VAL A 15 1.81 23.60 3.56
C VAL A 15 3.31 23.55 3.79
N ILE A 16 3.83 24.20 4.83
CA ILE A 16 5.26 24.15 5.15
C ILE A 16 5.69 22.70 5.34
N LEU A 17 5.00 21.94 6.20
CA LEU A 17 5.40 20.58 6.51
C LEU A 17 5.34 19.66 5.27
N MET A 18 4.28 19.81 4.47
CA MET A 18 4.17 19.13 3.17
C MET A 18 5.27 19.52 2.18
N MET A 19 5.67 20.79 2.14
CA MET A 19 6.72 21.25 1.24
C MET A 19 8.07 20.73 1.71
N THR A 20 8.41 20.83 2.99
CA THR A 20 9.74 20.49 3.53
C THR A 20 10.02 18.99 3.52
N VAL A 21 9.04 18.16 3.85
CA VAL A 21 9.24 16.70 3.96
C VAL A 21 8.67 15.95 2.75
N GLY A 22 7.72 16.57 2.06
CA GLY A 22 7.10 15.99 0.89
C GLY A 22 7.77 16.41 -0.42
N LEU A 23 7.78 17.70 -0.72
CA LEU A 23 8.21 18.18 -2.04
C LEU A 23 9.73 18.42 -2.15
N VAL A 24 10.36 19.00 -1.12
CA VAL A 24 11.78 19.34 -1.12
C VAL A 24 12.68 18.12 -1.33
N PRO A 25 12.49 16.96 -0.67
CA PRO A 25 13.34 15.80 -0.90
C PRO A 25 13.19 15.24 -2.31
N ILE A 26 12.00 15.34 -2.89
CA ILE A 26 11.75 14.94 -4.28
C ILE A 26 12.50 15.86 -5.24
N VAL A 27 12.41 17.18 -5.04
CA VAL A 27 13.13 18.15 -5.87
C VAL A 27 14.64 17.97 -5.70
N TYR A 28 15.11 17.79 -4.47
CA TYR A 28 16.52 17.52 -4.18
C TYR A 28 17.00 16.25 -4.88
N SER A 29 16.26 15.14 -4.77
CA SER A 29 16.58 13.89 -5.48
C SER A 29 16.51 14.05 -6.99
N PHE A 30 15.54 14.81 -7.50
CA PHE A 30 15.46 15.11 -8.93
C PHE A 30 16.64 15.93 -9.42
N VAL A 31 17.17 16.86 -8.63
CA VAL A 31 18.39 17.57 -9.01
C VAL A 31 19.59 16.62 -8.94
N LEU A 32 19.73 15.89 -7.84
CA LEU A 32 20.85 14.98 -7.60
C LEU A 32 20.93 13.85 -8.64
N SER A 33 19.79 13.42 -9.21
CA SER A 33 19.76 12.40 -10.25
C SER A 33 20.48 12.77 -11.55
N PHE A 34 20.80 14.06 -11.77
CA PHE A 34 21.62 14.52 -12.90
C PHE A 34 23.11 14.64 -12.59
N PHE A 35 23.52 14.38 -11.35
CA PHE A 35 24.91 14.39 -10.91
C PHE A 35 25.39 12.97 -10.63
N GLY A 36 26.68 12.71 -10.70
CA GLY A 36 27.32 11.47 -10.28
C GLY A 36 28.26 11.70 -9.11
N GLY A 37 28.55 10.64 -8.37
CA GLY A 37 29.39 10.67 -7.17
C GLY A 37 28.62 10.90 -5.87
N TYR A 38 29.36 10.81 -4.75
CA TYR A 38 28.84 11.01 -3.40
C TYR A 38 29.32 12.33 -2.80
N GLU A 39 30.64 12.50 -2.62
CA GLU A 39 31.23 13.73 -2.05
C GLU A 39 31.49 14.81 -3.12
N ASN A 40 32.03 14.41 -4.28
CA ASN A 40 32.32 15.31 -5.38
C ASN A 40 31.31 15.12 -6.51
N LEU A 41 30.27 15.96 -6.49
CA LEU A 41 29.18 15.90 -7.46
C LEU A 41 29.63 16.43 -8.83
N ASN A 42 29.60 15.57 -9.83
CA ASN A 42 29.88 15.92 -11.23
C ASN A 42 28.59 15.85 -12.05
N PHE A 43 28.31 16.86 -12.88
CA PHE A 43 27.11 16.82 -13.74
C PHE A 43 27.26 15.77 -14.84
N VAL A 44 26.41 14.75 -14.84
CA VAL A 44 26.41 13.63 -15.80
C VAL A 44 25.16 13.62 -16.70
N GLY A 45 24.26 14.60 -16.54
CA GLY A 45 23.04 14.72 -17.32
C GLY A 45 22.12 13.50 -17.14
N LEU A 46 21.66 12.91 -18.25
CA LEU A 46 20.75 11.75 -18.21
C LEU A 46 21.47 10.39 -18.07
N ARG A 47 22.79 10.39 -17.88
CA ARG A 47 23.60 9.16 -17.87
C ARG A 47 23.14 8.17 -16.81
N ASN A 48 22.81 8.64 -15.60
CA ASN A 48 22.27 7.80 -14.53
C ASN A 48 21.01 7.04 -14.93
N TYR A 49 20.11 7.67 -15.68
CA TYR A 49 18.88 7.02 -16.16
C TYR A 49 19.18 5.97 -17.23
N LEU A 50 20.05 6.30 -18.18
CA LEU A 50 20.48 5.36 -19.22
C LEU A 50 21.17 4.14 -18.60
N ASP A 51 22.07 4.38 -17.64
CA ASP A 51 22.79 3.33 -16.92
C ASP A 51 21.85 2.42 -16.12
N LEU A 52 20.71 2.92 -15.64
CA LEU A 52 19.67 2.12 -14.99
C LEU A 52 18.87 1.28 -15.99
N PHE A 53 18.51 1.84 -17.15
CA PHE A 53 17.78 1.07 -18.17
C PHE A 53 18.64 0.00 -18.85
N GLU A 54 19.95 0.21 -18.92
CA GLU A 54 20.94 -0.78 -19.37
C GLU A 54 21.27 -1.83 -18.29
N ASP A 55 20.91 -1.56 -17.03
CA ASP A 55 21.16 -2.46 -15.91
C ASP A 55 20.13 -3.59 -15.86
N GLU A 56 20.56 -4.79 -16.26
CA GLU A 56 19.73 -6.00 -16.18
C GLU A 56 19.24 -6.25 -14.75
N GLY A 57 20.03 -5.92 -13.74
CA GLY A 57 19.67 -6.10 -12.33
C GLY A 57 18.45 -5.27 -11.97
N PHE A 58 18.50 -3.98 -12.32
CA PHE A 58 17.38 -3.06 -12.17
C PHE A 58 16.13 -3.55 -12.93
N MET A 59 16.28 -4.00 -14.18
CA MET A 59 15.16 -4.52 -14.98
C MET A 59 14.52 -5.77 -14.35
N PHE A 60 15.32 -6.70 -13.82
CA PHE A 60 14.78 -7.85 -13.08
C PHE A 60 14.05 -7.43 -11.82
N SER A 61 14.64 -6.57 -11.01
CA SER A 61 14.01 -6.06 -9.79
C SER A 61 12.69 -5.33 -10.08
N PHE A 62 12.62 -4.57 -11.17
CA PHE A 62 11.37 -3.97 -11.62
C PHE A 62 10.30 -5.01 -11.98
N ARG A 63 10.66 -6.05 -12.75
CA ARG A 63 9.73 -7.14 -13.11
C ARG A 63 9.25 -7.91 -11.87
N ILE A 64 10.14 -8.21 -10.93
CA ILE A 64 9.81 -8.88 -9.66
C ILE A 64 8.84 -8.02 -8.86
N THR A 65 9.10 -6.71 -8.73
CA THR A 65 8.22 -5.77 -8.02
C THR A 65 6.82 -5.74 -8.63
N PHE A 66 6.73 -5.66 -9.95
CA PHE A 66 5.44 -5.60 -10.65
C PHE A 66 4.68 -6.94 -10.55
N ALA A 67 5.37 -8.06 -10.73
CA ALA A 67 4.78 -9.39 -10.56
C ALA A 67 4.25 -9.59 -9.12
N TRP A 68 5.04 -9.17 -8.14
CA TRP A 68 4.67 -9.22 -6.73
C TRP A 68 3.43 -8.37 -6.46
N ALA A 69 3.42 -7.11 -6.92
CA ALA A 69 2.32 -6.18 -6.72
C ALA A 69 1.00 -6.64 -7.38
N VAL A 70 1.06 -7.15 -8.62
CA VAL A 70 -0.13 -7.69 -9.31
C VAL A 70 -0.66 -8.91 -8.56
N LEU A 71 0.21 -9.85 -8.19
CA LEU A 71 -0.22 -11.10 -7.54
C LEU A 71 -0.77 -10.83 -6.15
N HIS A 72 -0.10 -9.99 -5.35
CA HIS A 72 -0.56 -9.56 -4.03
C HIS A 72 -1.91 -8.85 -4.09
N ALA A 73 -2.08 -7.85 -4.96
CA ALA A 73 -3.34 -7.11 -5.06
C ALA A 73 -4.48 -8.02 -5.54
N THR A 74 -4.21 -8.90 -6.51
CA THR A 74 -5.21 -9.86 -7.02
C THR A 74 -5.63 -10.84 -5.92
N LEU A 75 -4.69 -11.45 -5.20
CA LEU A 75 -4.99 -12.39 -4.13
C LEU A 75 -5.75 -11.73 -2.97
N THR A 76 -5.36 -10.52 -2.60
CA THR A 76 -6.04 -9.74 -1.55
C THR A 76 -7.51 -9.53 -1.91
N ILE A 77 -7.81 -9.13 -3.15
CA ILE A 77 -9.19 -8.94 -3.62
C ILE A 77 -9.97 -10.25 -3.65
N LEU A 78 -9.40 -11.32 -4.20
CA LEU A 78 -10.08 -12.62 -4.31
C LEU A 78 -10.42 -13.20 -2.95
N LEU A 79 -9.47 -13.20 -2.01
CA LEU A 79 -9.70 -13.68 -0.65
C LEU A 79 -10.69 -12.77 0.11
N SER A 80 -10.59 -11.46 -0.07
CA SER A 80 -11.52 -10.52 0.58
C SER A 80 -12.95 -10.67 0.08
N LEU A 81 -13.16 -10.90 -1.22
CA LEU A 81 -14.48 -11.20 -1.79
C LEU A 81 -15.03 -12.53 -1.27
N SER A 82 -14.17 -13.55 -1.17
CA SER A 82 -14.54 -14.85 -0.61
C SER A 82 -14.99 -14.74 0.86
N LEU A 83 -14.21 -14.03 1.68
CA LEU A 83 -14.54 -13.78 3.08
C LEU A 83 -15.83 -12.94 3.22
N THR A 84 -15.97 -11.88 2.41
CA THR A 84 -17.19 -11.06 2.39
C THR A 84 -18.42 -11.90 2.06
N PHE A 85 -18.34 -12.78 1.06
CA PHE A 85 -19.42 -13.70 0.72
C PHE A 85 -19.78 -14.63 1.87
N THR A 86 -18.80 -15.19 2.59
CA THR A 86 -19.06 -16.01 3.78
C THR A 86 -19.75 -15.20 4.89
N MET A 87 -19.26 -13.99 5.16
CA MET A 87 -19.78 -13.12 6.22
C MET A 87 -21.20 -12.61 5.95
N MET A 88 -21.67 -12.65 4.70
CA MET A 88 -23.05 -12.31 4.36
C MET A 88 -24.08 -13.37 4.75
N LYS A 89 -23.66 -14.62 4.94
CA LYS A 89 -24.58 -15.76 5.13
C LYS A 89 -25.18 -15.80 6.53
N ASP A 90 -24.38 -15.47 7.54
CA ASP A 90 -24.75 -15.61 8.94
C ASP A 90 -24.06 -14.55 9.81
N GLU A 91 -24.84 -13.88 10.66
CA GLU A 91 -24.35 -12.80 11.53
C GLU A 91 -23.43 -13.28 12.66
N LYS A 92 -23.61 -14.51 13.18
CA LYS A 92 -22.69 -15.06 14.20
C LYS A 92 -21.33 -15.38 13.56
N LEU A 93 -21.33 -15.99 12.38
CA LEU A 93 -20.12 -16.25 11.60
C LEU A 93 -19.43 -14.94 11.20
N CYS A 94 -20.19 -13.93 10.79
CA CYS A 94 -19.70 -12.59 10.51
C CYS A 94 -18.96 -12.01 11.72
N ARG A 95 -19.57 -12.03 12.92
CA ARG A 95 -18.92 -11.56 14.15
C ARG A 95 -17.66 -12.33 14.49
N ALA A 96 -17.67 -13.66 14.34
CA ALA A 96 -16.49 -14.48 14.60
C ALA A 96 -15.33 -14.16 13.65
N LEU A 97 -15.59 -14.15 12.33
CA LEU A 97 -14.58 -13.84 11.33
C LEU A 97 -14.07 -12.41 11.45
N TYR A 98 -14.94 -11.45 11.79
CA TYR A 98 -14.56 -10.07 12.04
C TYR A 98 -13.47 -9.95 13.11
N THR A 99 -13.59 -10.70 14.22
CA THR A 99 -12.56 -10.74 15.27
C THR A 99 -11.23 -11.27 14.75
N PHE A 100 -11.23 -12.38 13.99
CA PHE A 100 -10.00 -12.95 13.41
C PHE A 100 -9.35 -12.04 12.36
N ILE A 101 -10.14 -11.25 11.64
CA ILE A 101 -9.66 -10.29 10.65
C ILE A 101 -8.95 -9.10 11.31
N LEU A 102 -9.39 -8.66 12.48
CA LEU A 102 -8.78 -7.48 13.12
C LEU A 102 -7.44 -7.76 13.80
N ILE A 103 -7.21 -9.00 14.25
CA ILE A 103 -5.96 -9.40 14.94
C ILE A 103 -4.69 -9.07 14.12
N PRO A 104 -4.58 -9.42 12.82
CA PRO A 104 -3.41 -9.07 12.00
C PRO A 104 -3.05 -7.59 12.04
N TRP A 105 -4.03 -6.71 12.18
CA TRP A 105 -3.82 -5.26 12.23
C TRP A 105 -3.35 -4.77 13.61
N GLY A 106 -3.66 -5.53 14.68
CA GLY A 106 -3.23 -5.22 16.04
C GLY A 106 -1.77 -5.60 16.33
N ILE A 107 -1.19 -6.54 15.57
CA ILE A 107 0.21 -6.94 15.72
C ILE A 107 1.08 -6.15 14.74
N PRO A 108 2.04 -5.33 15.22
CA PRO A 108 2.92 -4.57 14.34
C PRO A 108 3.62 -5.44 13.29
N MET A 109 3.80 -4.91 12.08
CA MET A 109 4.33 -5.71 10.96
C MET A 109 5.74 -6.25 11.21
N TYR A 110 6.58 -5.48 11.91
CA TYR A 110 7.95 -5.87 12.27
C TYR A 110 8.00 -7.00 13.29
N ILE A 111 6.88 -7.31 13.96
CA ILE A 111 6.70 -8.51 14.78
C ILE A 111 6.12 -9.63 13.91
N SER A 112 5.00 -9.34 13.23
CA SER A 112 4.25 -10.31 12.41
C SER A 112 5.11 -11.02 11.36
N VAL A 113 5.95 -10.28 10.63
CA VAL A 113 6.73 -10.83 9.50
C VAL A 113 7.83 -11.80 9.97
N PRO A 114 8.69 -11.45 10.95
CA PRO A 114 9.64 -12.42 11.52
C PRO A 114 8.99 -13.68 12.10
N ILE A 115 7.82 -13.57 12.73
CA ILE A 115 7.08 -14.74 13.23
C ILE A 115 6.64 -15.63 12.06
N TRP A 116 6.09 -15.03 11.00
CA TRP A 116 5.75 -15.77 9.78
C TRP A 116 6.97 -16.45 9.16
N ARG A 117 8.11 -15.76 9.14
CA ARG A 117 9.39 -16.35 8.73
C ARG A 117 9.74 -17.53 9.63
N ALA A 118 9.63 -17.43 10.95
CA ALA A 118 9.87 -18.55 11.87
C ALA A 118 8.92 -19.74 11.63
N ILE A 119 7.64 -19.47 11.36
CA ILE A 119 6.62 -20.50 11.08
C ILE A 119 6.94 -21.25 9.78
N ILE A 120 7.35 -20.53 8.73
CA ILE A 120 7.54 -21.08 7.39
C ILE A 120 8.95 -21.65 7.21
N HIS A 121 9.98 -20.87 7.56
CA HIS A 121 11.39 -21.21 7.38
C HIS A 121 11.98 -21.95 8.59
N GLY A 122 11.61 -21.57 9.81
CA GLY A 122 12.23 -22.09 11.04
C GLY A 122 13.76 -21.99 10.99
N GLU A 123 14.44 -23.08 11.33
CA GLU A 123 15.89 -23.22 11.15
C GLU A 123 16.23 -23.95 9.84
N GLY A 124 16.33 -23.22 8.73
CA GLY A 124 16.77 -23.82 7.46
C GLY A 124 15.76 -24.80 6.83
N GLY A 125 14.48 -24.70 7.19
CA GLY A 125 13.37 -25.55 6.74
C GLY A 125 12.80 -26.48 7.81
N GLU A 126 13.45 -26.57 8.96
CA GLU A 126 12.92 -27.22 10.16
C GLU A 126 11.96 -26.25 10.86
N SER A 127 10.71 -26.21 10.39
CA SER A 127 9.69 -25.24 10.80
C SER A 127 8.40 -25.91 11.26
N VAL A 128 7.38 -25.11 11.60
CA VAL A 128 6.04 -25.65 11.95
C VAL A 128 5.48 -26.50 10.81
N LEU A 129 5.81 -26.16 9.56
CA LEU A 129 5.41 -26.91 8.38
C LEU A 129 6.04 -28.31 8.31
N HIS A 130 7.18 -28.52 8.98
CA HIS A 130 7.80 -29.85 9.06
C HIS A 130 6.90 -30.85 9.81
N LEU A 131 6.12 -30.38 10.80
CA LEU A 131 5.17 -31.22 11.56
C LEU A 131 4.07 -31.83 10.67
N ILE A 132 3.78 -31.20 9.54
CA ILE A 132 2.80 -31.66 8.54
C ILE A 132 3.48 -32.19 7.26
N GLY A 133 4.79 -32.47 7.31
CA GLY A 133 5.55 -33.11 6.23
C GLY A 133 6.12 -32.17 5.16
N PHE A 134 6.04 -30.84 5.34
CA PHE A 134 6.56 -29.86 4.38
C PHE A 134 7.85 -29.21 4.90
N LYS A 135 8.98 -29.44 4.21
CA LYS A 135 10.24 -28.74 4.47
C LYS A 135 10.39 -27.54 3.55
N VAL A 136 10.31 -26.31 4.08
CA VAL A 136 10.36 -25.07 3.29
C VAL A 136 11.55 -24.21 3.71
N ASN A 137 12.57 -24.13 2.84
CA ASN A 137 13.71 -23.24 3.06
C ASN A 137 13.62 -22.00 2.16
N LEU A 138 13.23 -20.87 2.74
CA LEU A 138 13.09 -19.60 2.03
C LEU A 138 14.42 -19.00 1.54
N LEU A 139 15.57 -19.49 2.01
CA LEU A 139 16.90 -19.04 1.60
C LEU A 139 17.47 -19.83 0.43
N THR A 140 16.85 -20.95 0.05
CA THR A 140 17.33 -21.81 -1.04
C THR A 140 16.30 -22.06 -2.13
N ASP A 141 15.00 -21.84 -1.86
CA ASP A 141 13.92 -22.03 -2.84
C ASP A 141 13.34 -20.68 -3.32
N PRO A 142 13.68 -20.25 -4.55
CA PRO A 142 13.19 -19.01 -5.17
C PRO A 142 11.67 -18.86 -5.21
N ILE A 143 10.96 -19.94 -5.54
CA ILE A 143 9.51 -19.91 -5.75
C ILE A 143 8.82 -19.81 -4.40
N ARG A 144 9.23 -20.64 -3.44
CA ARG A 144 8.64 -20.60 -2.09
C ARG A 144 8.96 -19.31 -1.37
N SER A 145 10.15 -18.74 -1.56
CA SER A 145 10.51 -17.40 -1.10
C SER A 145 9.53 -16.35 -1.64
N PHE A 146 9.34 -16.31 -2.96
CA PHE A 146 8.42 -15.35 -3.59
C PHE A 146 6.98 -15.53 -3.12
N VAL A 147 6.45 -16.77 -3.16
CA VAL A 147 5.09 -17.09 -2.73
C VAL A 147 4.87 -16.75 -1.25
N ALA A 148 5.83 -17.06 -0.37
CA ALA A 148 5.72 -16.74 1.06
C ALA A 148 5.57 -15.24 1.29
N THR A 149 6.41 -14.41 0.65
CA THR A 149 6.30 -12.94 0.81
C THR A 149 4.95 -12.40 0.33
N VAL A 150 4.42 -12.93 -0.77
CA VAL A 150 3.10 -12.56 -1.30
C VAL A 150 1.99 -12.94 -0.32
N LEU A 151 2.03 -14.16 0.23
CA LEU A 151 1.01 -14.64 1.17
C LEU A 151 1.03 -13.86 2.49
N ILE A 152 2.21 -13.59 3.04
CA ILE A 152 2.36 -12.77 4.26
C ILE A 152 1.84 -11.36 4.01
N GLY A 153 2.23 -10.74 2.89
CA GLY A 153 1.73 -9.41 2.52
C GLY A 153 0.22 -9.39 2.31
N THR A 154 -0.34 -10.45 1.72
CA THR A 154 -1.78 -10.59 1.50
C THR A 154 -2.51 -10.66 2.85
N TRP A 155 -2.03 -11.50 3.77
CA TRP A 155 -2.59 -11.64 5.12
C TRP A 155 -2.64 -10.31 5.88
N LEU A 156 -1.56 -9.51 5.81
CA LEU A 156 -1.51 -8.17 6.41
C LEU A 156 -2.50 -7.17 5.77
N SER A 157 -2.87 -7.38 4.50
CA SER A 157 -3.72 -6.45 3.74
C SER A 157 -5.21 -6.79 3.80
N LEU A 158 -5.55 -8.06 4.07
CA LEU A 158 -6.94 -8.55 4.18
C LEU A 158 -7.86 -7.67 5.06
N PRO A 159 -7.44 -7.18 6.24
CA PRO A 159 -8.37 -6.50 7.14
C PRO A 159 -9.01 -5.26 6.53
N MET A 160 -8.20 -4.39 5.92
CA MET A 160 -8.70 -3.17 5.30
C MET A 160 -9.66 -3.46 4.15
N THR A 161 -9.31 -4.42 3.29
CA THR A 161 -10.08 -4.73 2.08
C THR A 161 -11.41 -5.42 2.40
N VAL A 162 -11.43 -6.36 3.36
CA VAL A 162 -12.68 -6.99 3.81
C VAL A 162 -13.62 -5.98 4.49
N LEU A 163 -13.09 -5.07 5.32
CA LEU A 163 -13.93 -4.07 6.00
C LEU A 163 -14.63 -3.13 5.02
N ILE A 164 -13.91 -2.66 4.00
CA ILE A 164 -14.48 -1.79 2.97
C ILE A 164 -15.53 -2.54 2.14
N PHE A 165 -15.27 -3.80 1.81
CA PHE A 165 -16.24 -4.65 1.10
C PHE A 165 -17.48 -4.92 1.95
N LEU A 166 -17.33 -5.31 3.21
CA LEU A 166 -18.45 -5.54 4.12
C LEU A 166 -19.28 -4.27 4.36
N SER A 167 -18.62 -3.11 4.54
CA SER A 167 -19.31 -1.82 4.64
C SER A 167 -20.09 -1.49 3.37
N SER A 168 -19.58 -1.88 2.19
CA SER A 168 -20.28 -1.66 0.92
C SER A 168 -21.51 -2.55 0.80
N VAL A 169 -21.41 -3.82 1.18
CA VAL A 169 -22.54 -4.78 1.15
C VAL A 169 -23.66 -4.34 2.10
N ARG A 170 -23.31 -3.86 3.29
CA ARG A 170 -24.29 -3.41 4.31
C ARG A 170 -25.13 -2.21 3.87
N ASN A 171 -24.71 -1.47 2.84
CA ASN A 171 -25.49 -0.36 2.28
C ASN A 171 -26.61 -0.82 1.32
N ILE A 172 -26.65 -2.11 0.95
CA ILE A 172 -27.70 -2.66 0.07
C ILE A 172 -29.01 -2.80 0.87
N ARG A 173 -30.12 -2.27 0.34
CA ARG A 173 -31.43 -2.33 1.01
C ARG A 173 -31.87 -3.78 1.21
N VAL A 174 -32.23 -4.12 2.45
CA VAL A 174 -32.67 -5.47 2.85
C VAL A 174 -33.87 -5.93 2.01
N SER A 175 -34.80 -5.04 1.67
CA SER A 175 -35.98 -5.36 0.85
C SER A 175 -35.64 -5.93 -0.53
N ILE A 176 -34.51 -5.53 -1.13
CA ILE A 176 -34.06 -6.07 -2.43
C ILE A 176 -33.58 -7.51 -2.25
N LEU A 177 -32.87 -7.79 -1.15
CA LEU A 177 -32.37 -9.13 -0.83
C LEU A 177 -33.54 -10.07 -0.54
N GLU A 178 -34.54 -9.62 0.20
CA GLU A 178 -35.76 -10.39 0.50
C GLU A 178 -36.58 -10.68 -0.77
N ALA A 179 -36.75 -9.68 -1.66
CA ALA A 179 -37.42 -9.89 -2.95
C ALA A 179 -36.71 -10.95 -3.80
N MET A 180 -35.38 -10.89 -3.92
CA MET A 180 -34.62 -11.89 -4.66
C MET A 180 -34.72 -13.30 -4.02
N LYS A 181 -34.75 -13.38 -2.68
CA LYS A 181 -34.95 -14.66 -1.98
C LYS A 181 -36.36 -15.22 -2.20
N MET A 182 -37.38 -14.36 -2.25
CA MET A 182 -38.76 -14.74 -2.63
C MET A 182 -38.82 -15.26 -4.08
N ASP A 183 -38.01 -14.70 -4.99
CA ASP A 183 -37.85 -15.19 -6.37
C ASP A 183 -36.99 -16.48 -6.49
N GLY A 184 -36.57 -17.06 -5.37
CA GLY A 184 -35.79 -18.30 -5.33
C GLY A 184 -34.28 -18.14 -5.55
N ALA A 185 -33.75 -16.91 -5.49
CA ALA A 185 -32.31 -16.70 -5.57
C ALA A 185 -31.59 -17.18 -4.30
N ASN A 186 -30.58 -18.03 -4.46
CA ASN A 186 -29.68 -18.39 -3.36
C ASN A 186 -28.60 -17.31 -3.13
N ASP A 187 -27.87 -17.40 -2.01
CA ASP A 187 -26.85 -16.40 -1.65
C ASP A 187 -25.77 -16.23 -2.72
N TRP A 188 -25.41 -17.27 -3.45
CA TRP A 188 -24.42 -17.17 -4.54
C TRP A 188 -24.95 -16.39 -5.74
N VAL A 189 -26.22 -16.62 -6.11
CA VAL A 189 -26.89 -15.84 -7.17
C VAL A 189 -26.96 -14.37 -6.75
N ILE A 190 -27.37 -14.08 -5.51
CA ILE A 190 -27.39 -12.73 -4.97
C ILE A 190 -25.98 -12.13 -5.01
N PHE A 191 -24.96 -12.85 -4.54
CA PHE A 191 -23.59 -12.36 -4.53
C PHE A 191 -23.07 -12.06 -5.94
N ARG A 192 -23.26 -12.99 -6.89
CA ARG A 192 -22.71 -12.88 -8.24
C ARG A 192 -23.42 -11.83 -9.10
N TYR A 193 -24.74 -11.72 -8.97
CA TYR A 193 -25.58 -10.92 -9.88
C TYR A 193 -26.07 -9.61 -9.27
N LEU A 194 -26.16 -9.48 -7.94
CA LEU A 194 -26.48 -8.22 -7.28
C LEU A 194 -25.24 -7.58 -6.67
N VAL A 195 -24.54 -8.30 -5.79
CA VAL A 195 -23.47 -7.71 -4.96
C VAL A 195 -22.23 -7.36 -5.78
N LEU A 196 -21.66 -8.31 -6.54
CA LEU A 196 -20.46 -8.05 -7.33
C LEU A 196 -20.64 -6.91 -8.35
N PRO A 197 -21.77 -6.81 -9.10
CA PRO A 197 -22.02 -5.67 -9.98
C PRO A 197 -22.15 -4.33 -9.24
N LEU A 198 -22.84 -4.29 -8.09
CA LEU A 198 -22.96 -3.07 -7.29
C LEU A 198 -21.62 -2.66 -6.65
N MET A 199 -20.76 -3.63 -6.33
CA MET A 199 -19.45 -3.39 -5.74
C MET A 199 -18.32 -3.21 -6.76
N LYS A 200 -18.58 -3.30 -8.07
CA LYS A 200 -17.53 -3.31 -9.10
C LYS A 200 -16.55 -2.14 -8.97
N ASP A 201 -17.06 -0.95 -8.61
CA ASP A 201 -16.26 0.27 -8.50
C ASP A 201 -15.41 0.26 -7.22
N ASN A 202 -15.94 -0.29 -6.12
CA ASN A 202 -15.19 -0.47 -4.87
C ASN A 202 -14.13 -1.58 -5.01
N ILE A 203 -14.43 -2.64 -5.75
CA ILE A 203 -13.46 -3.71 -6.08
C ILE A 203 -12.31 -3.14 -6.89
N LEU A 204 -12.62 -2.38 -7.96
CA LEU A 204 -11.59 -1.73 -8.77
C LEU A 204 -10.78 -0.73 -7.95
N LEU A 205 -11.44 0.07 -7.14
CA LEU A 205 -10.78 1.04 -6.26
C LEU A 205 -9.78 0.35 -5.32
N MET A 206 -10.21 -0.71 -4.63
CA MET A 206 -9.34 -1.43 -3.69
C MET A 206 -8.20 -2.16 -4.41
N PHE A 207 -8.45 -2.75 -5.59
CA PHE A 207 -7.38 -3.35 -6.39
C PHE A 207 -6.29 -2.33 -6.74
N ILE A 208 -6.67 -1.12 -7.16
CA ILE A 208 -5.73 -0.05 -7.51
C ILE A 208 -4.95 0.41 -6.27
N ILE A 209 -5.64 0.61 -5.15
CA ILE A 209 -5.01 1.04 -3.89
C ILE A 209 -4.00 0.00 -3.41
N ASP A 210 -4.39 -1.27 -3.36
CA ASP A 210 -3.51 -2.37 -2.96
C ASP A 210 -2.33 -2.52 -3.92
N PHE A 211 -2.57 -2.43 -5.24
CA PHE A 211 -1.50 -2.47 -6.23
C PHE A 211 -0.47 -1.34 -6.04
N ILE A 212 -0.91 -0.10 -5.82
CA ILE A 212 -0.02 1.05 -5.59
C ILE A 212 0.78 0.87 -4.28
N LYS A 213 0.12 0.42 -3.21
CA LYS A 213 0.81 0.13 -1.94
C LYS A 213 1.87 -0.96 -2.14
N SER A 214 1.53 -1.99 -2.89
CA SER A 214 2.39 -3.15 -3.10
C SER A 214 3.59 -2.88 -3.99
N LEU A 215 3.49 -1.94 -4.94
CA LEU A 215 4.66 -1.45 -5.67
C LEU A 215 5.70 -0.84 -4.72
N ARG A 216 5.24 -0.21 -3.64
CA ARG A 216 6.09 0.50 -2.67
C ARG A 216 6.48 -0.34 -1.47
N GLU A 217 6.04 -1.60 -1.41
CA GLU A 217 6.28 -2.48 -0.27
C GLU A 217 7.77 -2.86 -0.17
N PHE A 218 8.31 -2.73 1.03
CA PHE A 218 9.71 -3.03 1.32
C PHE A 218 9.81 -3.93 2.55
N ASN A 219 9.16 -3.53 3.64
CA ASN A 219 9.29 -4.14 4.96
C ASN A 219 8.93 -5.63 4.93
N VAL A 220 7.79 -6.00 4.35
CA VAL A 220 7.34 -7.40 4.30
C VAL A 220 8.37 -8.27 3.58
N ILE A 221 8.87 -7.80 2.44
CA ILE A 221 9.77 -8.58 1.60
C ILE A 221 11.17 -8.64 2.24
N PHE A 222 11.68 -7.50 2.70
CA PHE A 222 13.01 -7.40 3.30
C PHE A 222 13.12 -8.21 4.60
N MET A 223 12.11 -8.15 5.48
CA MET A 223 12.11 -8.90 6.75
C MET A 223 11.86 -10.39 6.58
N THR A 224 11.23 -10.82 5.47
CA THR A 224 11.02 -12.25 5.19
C THR A 224 12.28 -12.90 4.62
N THR A 225 12.90 -12.27 3.60
CA THR A 225 13.95 -12.90 2.78
C THR A 225 15.11 -11.99 2.41
N SER A 226 15.04 -10.68 2.69
CA SER A 226 16.11 -9.70 2.37
C SER A 226 16.55 -9.71 0.89
N GLY A 227 15.63 -10.02 -0.02
CA GLY A 227 15.86 -10.15 -1.46
C GLY A 227 15.85 -11.59 -1.98
N GLY A 228 15.85 -12.58 -1.07
CA GLY A 228 15.65 -13.99 -1.38
C GLY A 228 16.84 -14.67 -2.03
N PRO A 229 16.76 -15.99 -2.27
CA PRO A 229 17.81 -16.74 -2.93
C PRO A 229 18.10 -16.16 -4.31
N PRO A 230 19.38 -16.12 -4.74
CA PRO A 230 19.76 -15.81 -6.09
C PRO A 230 18.97 -16.64 -7.10
N ILE A 231 18.53 -15.99 -8.18
CA ILE A 231 17.99 -16.68 -9.35
C ILE A 231 19.09 -16.77 -10.41
N LEU A 232 19.15 -17.89 -11.14
CA LEU A 232 20.15 -18.10 -12.20
C LEU A 232 20.19 -16.96 -13.22
N SER A 233 19.03 -16.39 -13.55
CA SER A 233 18.94 -15.26 -14.49
C SER A 233 19.36 -13.93 -13.88
N GLY A 234 19.47 -13.83 -12.55
CA GLY A 234 19.72 -12.61 -11.79
C GLY A 234 21.20 -12.41 -11.43
N PHE A 235 22.10 -13.29 -11.87
CA PHE A 235 23.53 -12.98 -11.88
C PHE A 235 23.79 -11.97 -13.00
N THR A 236 23.95 -10.72 -12.63
CA THR A 236 24.23 -9.62 -13.56
C THR A 236 25.64 -9.10 -13.34
N GLU A 237 26.14 -8.26 -14.25
CA GLU A 237 27.49 -7.70 -14.15
C GLU A 237 27.68 -6.83 -12.91
N ARG A 238 26.59 -6.25 -12.37
CA ARG A 238 26.63 -5.25 -11.30
C ARG A 238 26.08 -5.77 -9.97
N GLU A 239 25.11 -6.68 -9.99
CA GLU A 239 24.51 -7.19 -8.76
C GLU A 239 23.96 -8.62 -8.92
N ILE A 240 23.80 -9.31 -7.79
CA ILE A 240 23.08 -10.58 -7.72
C ILE A 240 21.63 -10.31 -7.29
N VAL A 241 20.71 -10.44 -8.26
CA VAL A 241 19.27 -10.32 -8.03
C VAL A 241 18.72 -11.67 -7.56
N GLY A 242 18.09 -11.65 -6.39
CA GLY A 242 17.34 -12.79 -5.86
C GLY A 242 15.87 -12.77 -6.26
N SER A 243 15.15 -13.86 -5.99
CA SER A 243 13.75 -14.03 -6.41
C SER A 243 12.77 -13.04 -5.80
N THR A 244 13.15 -12.37 -4.71
CA THR A 244 12.35 -11.36 -4.01
C THR A 244 13.06 -10.02 -3.93
N THR A 245 14.09 -9.78 -4.75
CA THR A 245 14.79 -8.49 -4.80
C THR A 245 13.94 -7.48 -5.56
N THR A 246 12.96 -6.88 -4.88
CA THR A 246 12.14 -5.79 -5.41
C THR A 246 12.94 -4.51 -5.57
N LEU A 247 12.40 -3.52 -6.29
CA LEU A 247 13.04 -2.23 -6.50
C LEU A 247 13.37 -1.52 -5.18
N GLY A 248 12.52 -1.65 -4.17
CA GLY A 248 12.82 -1.10 -2.84
C GLY A 248 14.10 -1.71 -2.24
N ILE A 249 14.30 -3.02 -2.40
CA ILE A 249 15.49 -3.74 -1.91
C ILE A 249 16.71 -3.42 -2.76
N PHE A 250 16.55 -3.37 -4.09
CA PHE A 250 17.61 -2.97 -5.02
C PHE A 250 18.15 -1.57 -4.67
N VAL A 251 17.25 -0.60 -4.50
CA VAL A 251 17.62 0.77 -4.12
C VAL A 251 18.27 0.81 -2.73
N TYR A 252 17.78 0.01 -1.77
CA TYR A 252 18.38 -0.07 -0.44
C TYR A 252 19.81 -0.61 -0.48
N ARG A 253 20.08 -1.67 -1.26
CA ARG A 253 21.44 -2.22 -1.41
C ARG A 253 22.38 -1.25 -2.10
N MET A 254 21.89 -0.54 -3.10
CA MET A 254 22.65 0.51 -3.78
C MET A 254 22.94 1.70 -2.87
N PHE A 255 22.05 1.98 -1.90
CA PHE A 255 22.28 2.98 -0.86
C PHE A 255 23.31 2.53 0.17
N ASP A 256 23.25 1.27 0.60
CA ASP A 256 24.16 0.69 1.60
C ASP A 256 25.62 0.66 1.14
N SER A 257 25.87 0.60 -0.19
CA SER A 257 27.23 0.69 -0.74
C SER A 257 27.81 2.10 -0.78
N PHE A 258 27.00 3.15 -0.59
CA PHE A 258 27.38 4.58 -0.64
C PHE A 258 28.19 5.01 -1.89
N GLU A 259 28.11 4.26 -2.99
CA GLU A 259 28.99 4.49 -4.14
C GLU A 259 28.60 5.72 -4.99
N ASP A 260 27.30 5.95 -5.20
CA ASP A 260 26.83 7.07 -6.05
C ASP A 260 25.43 7.58 -5.64
N SER A 261 25.39 8.80 -5.08
CA SER A 261 24.15 9.44 -4.61
C SER A 261 23.18 9.81 -5.74
N GLY A 262 23.71 10.06 -6.94
CA GLY A 262 22.96 10.44 -8.12
C GLY A 262 22.24 9.28 -8.77
N LYS A 263 22.90 8.12 -8.91
CA LYS A 263 22.26 6.90 -9.42
C LYS A 263 21.12 6.43 -8.49
N ILE A 264 21.31 6.52 -7.17
CA ILE A 264 20.27 6.21 -6.17
C ILE A 264 19.07 7.16 -6.30
N SER A 265 19.35 8.44 -6.52
CA SER A 265 18.33 9.45 -6.73
C SER A 265 17.57 9.25 -8.04
N ALA A 266 18.26 8.90 -9.13
CA ALA A 266 17.61 8.57 -10.41
C ALA A 266 16.64 7.40 -10.28
N CYS A 267 17.03 6.35 -9.55
CA CYS A 267 16.16 5.19 -9.30
C CYS A 267 14.93 5.57 -8.45
N SER A 268 15.12 6.40 -7.43
CA SER A 268 14.05 6.90 -6.56
C SER A 268 13.02 7.74 -7.33
N ILE A 269 13.49 8.63 -8.21
CA ILE A 269 12.65 9.42 -9.11
C ILE A 269 11.90 8.53 -10.10
N LEU A 270 12.56 7.54 -10.70
CA LEU A 270 11.91 6.64 -11.65
C LEU A 270 10.77 5.85 -10.99
N MET A 271 10.98 5.38 -9.75
CA MET A 271 9.95 4.72 -8.96
C MET A 271 8.76 5.64 -8.66
N MET A 272 9.02 6.88 -8.28
CA MET A 272 7.97 7.89 -8.09
C MET A 272 7.18 8.13 -9.38
N VAL A 273 7.85 8.24 -10.53
CA VAL A 273 7.20 8.42 -11.83
C VAL A 273 6.29 7.24 -12.16
N ILE A 274 6.73 6.00 -11.92
CA ILE A 274 5.91 4.79 -12.12
C ILE A 274 4.62 4.86 -11.29
N VAL A 275 4.74 5.15 -9.99
CA VAL A 275 3.57 5.29 -9.10
C VAL A 275 2.65 6.41 -9.57
N MET A 276 3.21 7.56 -9.94
CA MET A 276 2.45 8.70 -10.45
C MET A 276 1.69 8.40 -11.73
N LEU A 277 2.27 7.62 -12.65
CA LEU A 277 1.58 7.20 -13.87
C LEU A 277 0.37 6.32 -13.57
N VAL A 278 0.47 5.39 -12.60
CA VAL A 278 -0.66 4.57 -12.15
C VAL A 278 -1.75 5.43 -11.50
N VAL A 279 -1.36 6.42 -10.68
CA VAL A 279 -2.30 7.36 -10.04
C VAL A 279 -3.00 8.23 -11.08
N VAL A 280 -2.28 8.77 -12.07
CA VAL A 280 -2.86 9.54 -13.18
C VAL A 280 -3.84 8.68 -13.97
N MET A 281 -3.49 7.42 -14.23
CA MET A 281 -4.38 6.46 -14.89
C MET A 281 -5.68 6.28 -14.09
N TRP A 282 -5.59 6.10 -12.76
CA TRP A 282 -6.75 6.01 -11.88
C TRP A 282 -7.60 7.29 -11.85
N LEU A 283 -7.00 8.46 -11.67
CA LEU A 283 -7.73 9.73 -11.65
C LEU A 283 -8.42 10.04 -12.99
N SER A 284 -7.88 9.52 -14.09
CA SER A 284 -8.46 9.70 -15.42
C SER A 284 -9.79 8.97 -15.62
N LEU A 285 -10.08 7.92 -14.84
CA LEU A 285 -11.35 7.18 -14.88
C LEU A 285 -12.59 8.06 -14.69
N LYS A 286 -12.44 9.18 -13.99
CA LYS A 286 -13.53 10.12 -13.70
C LYS A 286 -13.85 11.06 -14.87
N ARG A 287 -13.11 10.99 -15.99
CA ARG A 287 -13.28 11.88 -17.16
C ARG A 287 -14.03 11.17 -18.29
N ALA A 288 -14.90 11.89 -19.01
CA ALA A 288 -15.70 11.34 -20.10
C ALA A 288 -14.85 10.84 -21.30
N GLU A 289 -13.67 11.42 -21.51
CA GLU A 289 -12.72 10.99 -22.53
C GLU A 289 -11.51 10.29 -21.89
N ASN A 290 -11.58 8.97 -21.72
CA ASN A 290 -10.49 8.14 -21.18
C ASN A 290 -9.30 7.96 -22.15
N ARG A 291 -8.74 9.06 -22.68
CA ARG A 291 -7.54 9.06 -23.57
C ARG A 291 -6.24 8.84 -22.79
N ALA A 292 -6.24 9.11 -21.49
CA ALA A 292 -5.06 8.97 -20.65
C ALA A 292 -4.63 7.51 -20.45
N ILE A 293 -5.58 6.57 -20.40
CA ILE A 293 -5.26 5.15 -20.14
C ILE A 293 -4.38 4.56 -21.26
N PRO A 294 -4.76 4.59 -22.55
CA PRO A 294 -3.88 4.07 -23.59
C PRO A 294 -2.56 4.84 -23.73
N PHE A 295 -2.56 6.13 -23.39
CA PHE A 295 -1.35 6.95 -23.39
C PHE A 295 -0.35 6.51 -22.32
N VAL A 296 -0.82 6.31 -21.08
CA VAL A 296 0.02 5.78 -19.99
C VAL A 296 0.54 4.39 -20.33
N VAL A 297 -0.30 3.52 -20.87
CA VAL A 297 0.11 2.17 -21.31
C VAL A 297 1.19 2.24 -22.41
N ALA A 298 1.04 3.15 -23.38
CA ALA A 298 2.05 3.36 -24.40
C ALA A 298 3.40 3.82 -23.81
N ILE A 299 3.39 4.73 -22.82
CA ILE A 299 4.61 5.15 -22.11
C ILE A 299 5.25 3.95 -21.41
N PHE A 300 4.47 3.10 -20.74
CA PHE A 300 4.99 1.90 -20.09
C PHE A 300 5.64 0.94 -21.09
N HIS A 301 5.05 0.75 -22.28
CA HIS A 301 5.67 -0.06 -23.33
C HIS A 301 6.97 0.57 -23.85
N LEU A 302 7.01 1.88 -24.00
CA LEU A 302 8.21 2.58 -24.46
C LEU A 302 9.37 2.41 -23.49
N LEU A 303 9.10 2.51 -22.18
CA LEU A 303 10.13 2.46 -21.14
C LEU A 303 10.50 1.02 -20.73
N PHE A 304 9.53 0.12 -20.66
CA PHE A 304 9.70 -1.20 -20.02
C PHE A 304 9.29 -2.38 -20.90
N GLY A 305 8.82 -2.14 -22.13
CA GLY A 305 8.44 -3.20 -23.07
C GLY A 305 9.62 -3.90 -23.76
N GLY A 306 10.86 -3.58 -23.38
CA GLY A 306 12.09 -4.12 -23.97
C GLY A 306 12.20 -3.79 -25.46
N LYS A 307 12.87 -4.67 -26.22
CA LYS A 307 13.15 -4.46 -27.66
C LYS A 307 11.89 -4.24 -28.52
N PHE A 308 10.76 -4.83 -28.12
CA PHE A 308 9.47 -4.70 -28.84
C PHE A 308 8.57 -3.59 -28.28
N GLY A 309 9.04 -2.87 -27.25
CA GLY A 309 8.33 -1.76 -26.62
C GLY A 309 7.83 -0.70 -27.61
N PRO A 310 8.67 -0.18 -28.52
CA PRO A 310 8.25 0.82 -29.51
C PRO A 310 7.10 0.37 -30.42
N PHE A 311 7.07 -0.91 -30.79
CA PHE A 311 6.00 -1.47 -31.63
C PHE A 311 4.64 -1.43 -30.91
N PHE A 312 4.58 -1.95 -29.67
CA PHE A 312 3.35 -1.90 -28.88
C PHE A 312 2.98 -0.47 -28.46
N THR A 313 3.95 0.40 -28.26
CA THR A 313 3.73 1.84 -28.02
C THR A 313 2.91 2.45 -29.16
N ALA A 314 3.32 2.24 -30.41
CA ALA A 314 2.59 2.73 -31.57
C ALA A 314 1.16 2.16 -31.66
N LEU A 315 0.98 0.86 -31.38
CA LEU A 315 -0.33 0.22 -31.36
C LEU A 315 -1.26 0.81 -30.28
N TYR A 316 -0.78 1.01 -29.05
CA TYR A 316 -1.59 1.60 -27.98
C TYR A 316 -1.89 3.09 -28.23
N LEU A 317 -0.96 3.86 -28.80
CA LEU A 317 -1.25 5.24 -29.23
C LEU A 317 -2.33 5.27 -30.31
N SER A 318 -2.34 4.33 -31.26
CA SER A 318 -3.39 4.24 -32.28
C SER A 318 -4.79 3.98 -31.68
N SER A 319 -4.85 3.28 -30.54
CA SER A 319 -6.09 2.99 -29.81
C SER A 319 -6.72 4.21 -29.12
N ILE A 320 -5.96 5.31 -28.95
CA ILE A 320 -6.48 6.58 -28.40
C ILE A 320 -7.60 7.13 -29.29
N ARG A 321 -7.41 7.09 -30.62
CA ARG A 321 -8.41 7.55 -31.60
C ARG A 321 -9.49 6.49 -31.85
N ARG A 322 -9.11 5.21 -31.84
CA ARG A 322 -10.01 4.08 -32.13
C ARG A 322 -10.14 3.15 -30.92
N LYS A 323 -11.08 3.46 -30.02
CA LYS A 323 -11.31 2.72 -28.75
C LYS A 323 -11.50 1.21 -28.92
N LYS A 324 -12.05 0.75 -30.05
CA LYS A 324 -12.24 -0.69 -30.35
C LYS A 324 -10.92 -1.44 -30.59
N LEU A 325 -9.83 -0.75 -30.90
CA LEU A 325 -8.52 -1.38 -31.11
C LEU A 325 -7.86 -1.82 -29.80
N TYR A 326 -8.11 -1.14 -28.69
CA TYR A 326 -7.48 -1.45 -27.41
C TYR A 326 -7.56 -2.94 -27.01
N PRO A 327 -8.74 -3.60 -26.98
CA PRO A 327 -8.82 -5.02 -26.64
C PRO A 327 -8.09 -5.92 -27.63
N VAL A 328 -8.06 -5.57 -28.92
CA VAL A 328 -7.36 -6.34 -29.96
C VAL A 328 -5.85 -6.27 -29.73
N VAL A 329 -5.32 -5.06 -29.51
CA VAL A 329 -3.91 -4.84 -29.19
C VAL A 329 -3.52 -5.59 -27.92
N LEU A 330 -4.36 -5.53 -26.88
CA LEU A 330 -4.12 -6.24 -25.63
C LEU A 330 -4.05 -7.77 -25.81
N ILE A 331 -4.93 -8.37 -26.62
CA ILE A 331 -4.89 -9.82 -26.86
C ILE A 331 -3.58 -10.20 -27.56
N ILE A 332 -3.16 -9.44 -28.57
CA ILE A 332 -1.89 -9.67 -29.27
C ILE A 332 -0.71 -9.54 -28.29
N ASP A 333 -0.71 -8.50 -27.46
CA ASP A 333 0.33 -8.24 -26.48
C ASP A 333 0.41 -9.33 -25.39
N LEU A 334 -0.74 -9.82 -24.90
CA LEU A 334 -0.80 -10.94 -23.96
C LEU A 334 -0.25 -12.24 -24.56
N ILE A 335 -0.64 -12.57 -25.80
CA ILE A 335 -0.13 -13.77 -26.49
C ILE A 335 1.38 -13.65 -26.69
N PHE A 336 1.85 -12.47 -27.10
CA PHE A 336 3.27 -12.21 -27.31
C PHE A 336 4.06 -12.35 -26.01
N THR A 337 3.56 -11.76 -24.91
CA THR A 337 4.18 -11.88 -23.59
C THR A 337 4.21 -13.32 -23.10
N LEU A 338 3.11 -14.08 -23.28
CA LEU A 338 3.08 -15.50 -22.94
C LEU A 338 4.11 -16.30 -23.74
N PHE A 339 4.23 -16.04 -25.04
CA PHE A 339 5.26 -16.65 -25.88
C PHE A 339 6.68 -16.35 -25.37
N LEU A 340 6.97 -15.10 -25.00
CA LEU A 340 8.27 -14.71 -24.43
C LEU A 340 8.54 -15.43 -23.09
N MET A 341 7.52 -15.56 -22.23
CA MET A 341 7.65 -16.25 -20.94
C MET A 341 7.94 -17.74 -21.11
N ILE A 342 7.29 -18.40 -22.08
CA ILE A 342 7.54 -19.80 -22.41
C ILE A 342 8.95 -19.96 -22.99
N LYS A 343 9.37 -19.06 -23.88
CA LYS A 343 10.65 -19.16 -24.59
C LYS A 343 11.86 -18.81 -23.73
N TYR A 344 11.78 -17.77 -22.91
CA TYR A 344 12.92 -17.21 -22.17
C TYR A 344 12.83 -17.41 -20.66
N GLY A 345 11.74 -18.02 -20.16
CA GLY A 345 11.43 -18.17 -18.75
C GLY A 345 10.58 -17.01 -18.20
N PHE A 346 9.90 -17.26 -17.08
CA PHE A 346 8.92 -16.32 -16.50
C PHE A 346 9.46 -14.90 -16.36
N LEU A 347 10.54 -14.68 -15.59
CA LEU A 347 11.04 -13.32 -15.31
C LEU A 347 11.68 -12.62 -16.53
N ARG A 348 12.27 -13.36 -17.47
CA ARG A 348 12.85 -12.76 -18.68
C ARG A 348 11.79 -12.40 -19.72
N GLY A 349 10.74 -13.22 -19.82
CA GLY A 349 9.64 -12.98 -20.75
C GLY A 349 8.49 -12.14 -20.19
N PHE A 350 8.40 -11.99 -18.87
CA PHE A 350 7.34 -11.22 -18.22
C PHE A 350 7.46 -9.73 -18.55
N ASN A 351 6.47 -9.22 -19.29
CA ASN A 351 6.37 -7.82 -19.67
C ASN A 351 5.43 -7.08 -18.71
N THR A 352 5.99 -6.15 -17.93
CA THR A 352 5.23 -5.32 -16.98
C THR A 352 4.26 -4.38 -17.69
N ALA A 353 4.60 -3.91 -18.89
CA ALA A 353 3.76 -3.01 -19.67
C ALA A 353 2.45 -3.67 -20.12
N THR A 354 2.50 -4.97 -20.44
CA THR A 354 1.31 -5.77 -20.78
C THR A 354 0.37 -5.93 -19.59
N MET A 355 0.89 -6.07 -18.37
CA MET A 355 0.07 -6.09 -17.16
C MET A 355 -0.59 -4.73 -16.91
N MET A 356 0.15 -3.64 -17.18
CA MET A 356 -0.41 -2.29 -17.14
C MET A 356 -1.53 -2.10 -18.19
N ALA A 357 -1.36 -2.67 -19.38
CA ALA A 357 -2.39 -2.66 -20.42
C ALA A 357 -3.65 -3.45 -20.02
N LEU A 358 -3.48 -4.61 -19.39
CA LEU A 358 -4.59 -5.41 -18.85
C LEU A 358 -5.34 -4.63 -17.77
N MET A 359 -4.62 -4.00 -16.84
CA MET A 359 -5.22 -3.13 -15.81
C MET A 359 -5.99 -1.97 -16.44
N GLY A 360 -5.42 -1.30 -17.44
CA GLY A 360 -6.07 -0.25 -18.22
C GLY A 360 -7.36 -0.71 -18.91
N TYR A 361 -7.41 -1.96 -19.41
CA TYR A 361 -8.63 -2.53 -19.99
C TYR A 361 -9.74 -2.71 -18.96
N VAL A 362 -9.42 -3.27 -17.79
CA VAL A 362 -10.38 -3.48 -16.70
C VAL A 362 -10.96 -2.14 -16.26
N MET A 363 -10.11 -1.12 -16.12
CA MET A 363 -10.51 0.26 -15.82
C MET A 363 -11.47 0.83 -16.87
N LEU A 364 -11.13 0.75 -18.15
CA LEU A 364 -11.96 1.24 -19.25
C LEU A 364 -13.33 0.57 -19.32
N ARG A 365 -13.42 -0.71 -18.93
CA ARG A 365 -14.67 -1.47 -18.93
C ARG A 365 -15.56 -1.14 -17.74
N SER A 366 -14.99 -0.95 -16.54
CA SER A 366 -15.75 -0.59 -15.33
C SER A 366 -16.46 0.76 -15.45
N SER A 367 -15.82 1.73 -16.11
CA SER A 367 -16.36 3.08 -16.37
C SER A 367 -17.63 3.11 -17.24
N ARG A 368 -17.96 2.03 -17.97
CA ARG A 368 -19.20 1.96 -18.73
C ARG A 368 -20.39 1.71 -17.80
N SER A 369 -21.32 2.65 -17.78
CA SER A 369 -22.63 2.55 -17.13
C SER A 369 -23.56 1.65 -17.93
N ASP A 370 -23.17 0.41 -18.17
CA ASP A 370 -24.11 -0.56 -18.73
C ASP A 370 -25.15 -0.84 -17.63
N GLU A 371 -26.44 -0.65 -17.94
CA GLU A 371 -27.54 -1.04 -17.06
C GLU A 371 -27.33 -2.49 -16.62
N VAL A 372 -27.37 -2.73 -15.30
CA VAL A 372 -27.25 -4.08 -14.76
C VAL A 372 -28.52 -4.85 -15.16
N LYS A 373 -28.46 -5.53 -16.31
CA LYS A 373 -29.49 -6.48 -16.71
C LYS A 373 -29.36 -7.70 -15.82
N LEU A 374 -30.12 -7.73 -14.73
CA LEU A 374 -30.26 -8.88 -13.83
C LEU A 374 -30.90 -10.03 -14.61
N ARG A 375 -30.08 -10.88 -15.23
CA ARG A 375 -30.52 -12.19 -15.72
C ARG A 375 -30.11 -13.24 -14.69
N ILE A 376 -31.08 -13.73 -13.93
CA ILE A 376 -30.89 -14.80 -12.96
C ILE A 376 -30.75 -16.13 -13.72
N PRO A 377 -29.58 -16.78 -13.73
CA PRO A 377 -29.45 -18.12 -14.29
C PRO A 377 -29.96 -19.15 -13.28
N ARG A 378 -30.57 -20.22 -13.79
CA ARG A 378 -31.12 -21.32 -12.98
C ARG A 378 -30.07 -22.31 -12.46
N ILE A 379 -28.82 -22.26 -12.94
CA ILE A 379 -27.78 -23.25 -12.61
C ILE A 379 -26.47 -22.53 -12.28
N SER A 380 -25.82 -22.90 -11.17
CA SER A 380 -24.52 -22.39 -10.77
C SER A 380 -23.48 -23.51 -10.66
N PRO A 381 -22.21 -23.27 -11.07
CA PRO A 381 -21.14 -24.26 -10.95
C PRO A 381 -20.75 -24.50 -9.49
N LYS A 382 -20.45 -25.73 -9.07
CA LYS A 382 -20.14 -26.15 -7.67
C LYS A 382 -18.97 -25.41 -6.98
N ILE A 383 -18.19 -24.60 -7.71
CA ILE A 383 -17.01 -23.87 -7.22
C ILE A 383 -17.34 -22.91 -6.05
N HIS A 384 -18.55 -22.35 -6.02
CA HIS A 384 -19.00 -21.44 -4.96
C HIS A 384 -19.21 -22.11 -3.58
N VAL A 385 -19.20 -23.44 -3.53
CA VAL A 385 -19.38 -24.21 -2.28
C VAL A 385 -18.04 -24.40 -1.54
N LEU A 386 -16.93 -24.52 -2.27
CA LEU A 386 -15.62 -24.90 -1.70
C LEU A 386 -14.74 -23.71 -1.28
N ILE A 387 -14.67 -22.66 -2.10
CA ILE A 387 -13.75 -21.53 -1.88
C ILE A 387 -14.01 -20.78 -0.55
N PRO A 388 -15.27 -20.45 -0.19
CA PRO A 388 -15.54 -19.62 0.99
C PRO A 388 -15.23 -20.27 2.36
N PRO A 389 -15.55 -21.57 2.58
CA PRO A 389 -15.08 -22.28 3.76
C PRO A 389 -13.55 -22.35 3.84
N ILE A 390 -12.88 -22.61 2.73
CA ILE A 390 -11.41 -22.68 2.68
C ILE A 390 -10.79 -21.34 3.06
N SER A 391 -11.24 -20.22 2.47
CA SER A 391 -10.69 -18.90 2.82
C SER A 391 -10.92 -18.53 4.28
N SER A 392 -12.06 -18.94 4.86
CA SER A 392 -12.39 -18.69 6.27
C SER A 392 -11.52 -19.53 7.21
N PHE A 393 -11.31 -20.81 6.88
CA PHE A 393 -10.39 -21.68 7.60
C PHE A 393 -8.95 -21.16 7.52
N MET A 394 -8.50 -20.80 6.31
CA MET A 394 -7.17 -20.22 6.09
C MET A 394 -6.97 -18.96 6.93
N LEU A 395 -7.95 -18.06 6.97
CA LEU A 395 -7.91 -16.87 7.82
C LEU A 395 -7.74 -17.25 9.30
N ILE A 396 -8.61 -18.11 9.84
CA ILE A 396 -8.55 -18.51 11.27
C ILE A 396 -7.19 -19.13 11.61
N VAL A 397 -6.71 -20.04 10.76
CA VAL A 397 -5.41 -20.69 10.93
C VAL A 397 -4.28 -19.67 10.85
N SER A 398 -4.29 -18.81 9.84
CA SER A 398 -3.27 -17.79 9.64
C SER A 398 -3.23 -16.73 10.72
N THR A 399 -4.32 -16.50 11.43
CA THR A 399 -4.36 -15.59 12.59
C THR A 399 -3.94 -16.30 13.87
N THR A 400 -4.32 -17.57 14.04
CA THR A 400 -4.06 -18.32 15.28
C THR A 400 -2.62 -18.79 15.38
N ILE A 401 -2.01 -19.26 14.29
CA ILE A 401 -0.64 -19.79 14.31
C ILE A 401 0.39 -18.72 14.73
N PRO A 402 0.38 -17.48 14.21
CA PRO A 402 1.32 -16.43 14.67
C PRO A 402 1.18 -16.10 16.16
N ILE A 403 -0.05 -16.03 16.69
CA ILE A 403 -0.26 -15.81 18.13
C ILE A 403 0.32 -16.97 18.94
N TRP A 404 0.04 -18.20 18.51
CA TRP A 404 0.59 -19.38 19.16
C TRP A 404 2.13 -19.38 19.11
N ALA A 405 2.73 -19.09 17.95
CA ALA A 405 4.17 -19.04 17.76
C ALA A 405 4.82 -17.95 18.62
N LEU A 406 4.18 -16.79 18.74
CA LEU A 406 4.60 -15.71 19.65
C LEU A 406 4.66 -16.17 21.10
N LEU A 407 3.57 -16.75 21.59
CA LEU A 407 3.50 -17.25 22.96
C LEU A 407 4.56 -18.34 23.17
N TRP A 408 4.66 -19.28 22.24
CA TRP A 408 5.64 -20.37 22.29
C TRP A 408 7.08 -19.84 22.38
N LEU A 409 7.47 -18.92 21.49
CA LEU A 409 8.82 -18.34 21.49
C LEU A 409 9.09 -17.51 22.73
N SER A 410 8.11 -16.74 23.21
CA SER A 410 8.28 -15.88 24.39
C SER A 410 8.62 -16.66 25.66
N PHE A 411 8.10 -17.88 25.79
CA PHE A 411 8.33 -18.75 26.95
C PHE A 411 9.39 -19.83 26.71
N SER A 412 9.97 -19.96 25.52
CA SER A 412 10.96 -21.01 25.24
C SER A 412 12.34 -20.61 25.75
N LYS A 413 13.00 -21.51 26.50
CA LYS A 413 14.43 -21.36 26.85
C LYS A 413 15.38 -21.67 25.69
N VAL A 414 14.87 -22.28 24.63
CA VAL A 414 15.69 -22.67 23.47
C VAL A 414 15.81 -21.48 22.52
N ASN A 415 17.04 -21.03 22.28
CA ASN A 415 17.38 -19.99 21.29
C ASN A 415 17.35 -20.53 19.85
N ALA A 416 16.30 -21.27 19.49
CA ALA A 416 16.12 -21.87 18.17
C ALA A 416 14.71 -21.55 17.66
N LEU A 417 14.60 -21.17 16.38
CA LEU A 417 13.31 -20.99 15.69
C LEU A 417 12.69 -22.34 15.30
N PHE A 418 12.76 -23.32 16.20
CA PHE A 418 12.42 -24.71 15.96
C PHE A 418 11.25 -25.15 16.85
N PHE A 419 10.09 -25.33 16.24
CA PHE A 419 8.87 -25.75 16.92
C PHE A 419 8.73 -27.28 16.91
N ASN A 420 9.12 -27.95 17.99
CA ASN A 420 9.09 -29.41 18.09
C ASN A 420 7.94 -29.98 18.94
N SER A 421 7.09 -29.11 19.50
CA SER A 421 5.92 -29.48 20.30
C SER A 421 4.95 -28.30 20.39
N ILE A 422 3.69 -28.58 20.72
CA ILE A 422 2.63 -27.57 20.86
C ILE A 422 2.94 -26.56 21.98
N ILE A 423 3.60 -27.00 23.06
CA ILE A 423 4.05 -26.16 24.18
C ILE A 423 5.59 -26.27 24.25
N PRO A 424 6.32 -25.19 24.62
CA PRO A 424 7.77 -25.28 24.77
C PRO A 424 8.17 -26.36 25.76
N LYS A 425 9.15 -27.21 25.41
CA LYS A 425 9.65 -28.26 26.30
C LYS A 425 10.32 -27.71 27.56
N TYR A 426 10.90 -26.53 27.46
CA TYR A 426 11.59 -25.83 28.55
C TYR A 426 10.98 -24.43 28.72
N PRO A 427 9.79 -24.32 29.35
CA PRO A 427 9.17 -23.04 29.60
C PRO A 427 10.00 -22.22 30.60
N THR A 428 10.18 -20.93 30.33
CA THR A 428 10.95 -20.01 31.18
C THR A 428 10.43 -18.57 31.07
N PHE A 429 10.70 -17.78 32.10
CA PHE A 429 10.52 -16.32 32.10
C PHE A 429 11.85 -15.56 31.91
N GLU A 430 12.97 -16.27 31.74
CA GLU A 430 14.31 -15.68 31.56
C GLU A 430 14.36 -14.70 30.38
N ASN A 431 13.62 -14.97 29.29
CA ASN A 431 13.53 -14.07 28.13
C ASN A 431 13.02 -12.68 28.52
N TYR A 432 12.00 -12.59 29.39
CA TYR A 432 11.49 -11.29 29.86
C TYR A 432 12.52 -10.58 30.74
N VAL A 433 13.20 -11.30 31.63
CA VAL A 433 14.27 -10.73 32.46
C VAL A 433 15.41 -10.22 31.60
N PHE A 434 15.82 -10.99 30.59
CA PHE A 434 16.84 -10.61 29.60
C PHE A 434 16.43 -9.33 28.86
N MET A 435 15.19 -9.26 28.35
CA MET A 435 14.69 -8.09 27.62
C MET A 435 14.69 -6.81 28.46
N PHE A 436 14.27 -6.86 29.74
CA PHE A 436 14.21 -5.67 30.60
C PHE A 436 15.53 -5.30 31.27
N LYS A 437 16.35 -6.28 31.67
CA LYS A 437 17.60 -6.03 32.39
C LYS A 437 18.81 -5.89 31.47
N ILE A 438 18.90 -6.70 30.41
CA ILE A 438 20.07 -6.77 29.52
C ILE A 438 19.83 -5.87 28.31
N GLU A 439 18.80 -6.14 27.52
CA GLU A 439 18.48 -5.34 26.32
C GLU A 439 17.92 -3.95 26.65
N LYS A 440 17.42 -3.75 27.88
CA LYS A 440 16.81 -2.50 28.35
C LYS A 440 15.70 -2.01 27.42
N ILE A 441 14.79 -2.91 27.03
CA ILE A 441 13.69 -2.62 26.09
C ILE A 441 12.87 -1.37 26.44
N GLN A 442 12.78 -1.03 27.73
CA GLN A 442 12.13 0.19 28.21
C GLN A 442 12.63 1.47 27.52
N ASN A 443 13.91 1.57 27.16
CA ASN A 443 14.46 2.75 26.49
C ASN A 443 13.91 2.88 25.06
N TYR A 444 13.82 1.76 24.33
CA TYR A 444 13.24 1.74 22.99
C TYR A 444 11.74 2.06 23.03
N ILE A 445 11.02 1.49 24.00
CA ILE A 445 9.60 1.78 24.23
C ILE A 445 9.40 3.27 24.51
N LEU A 446 10.23 3.89 25.35
CA LEU A 446 10.16 5.32 25.67
C LEU A 446 10.47 6.18 24.44
N ASN A 447 11.44 5.81 23.61
CA ASN A 447 11.74 6.52 22.35
C ASN A 447 10.53 6.51 21.41
N THR A 448 9.97 5.33 21.17
CA THR A 448 8.80 5.17 20.29
C THR A 448 7.59 5.90 20.87
N LEU A 449 7.35 5.78 22.18
CA LEU A 449 6.26 6.48 22.87
C LEU A 449 6.41 8.01 22.77
N LEU A 450 7.62 8.53 22.93
CA LEU A 450 7.89 9.96 22.83
C LEU A 450 7.60 10.48 21.43
N VAL A 451 8.13 9.82 20.40
CA VAL A 451 7.90 10.21 18.99
C VAL A 451 6.42 10.12 18.64
N SER A 452 5.76 9.00 18.94
CA SER A 452 4.35 8.80 18.60
C SER A 452 3.42 9.76 19.33
N SER A 453 3.71 10.06 20.60
CA SER A 453 2.94 11.04 21.39
C SER A 453 3.10 12.45 20.86
N ILE A 454 4.32 12.87 20.51
CA ILE A 454 4.56 14.19 19.90
C ILE A 454 3.79 14.30 18.59
N VAL A 455 3.89 13.30 17.72
CA VAL A 455 3.16 13.28 16.44
C VAL A 455 1.65 13.41 16.68
N ALA A 456 1.10 12.61 17.60
CA ALA A 456 -0.33 12.64 17.94
C ALA A 456 -0.79 14.02 18.44
N LEU A 457 0.00 14.68 19.29
CA LEU A 457 -0.33 16.00 19.85
C LEU A 457 -0.23 17.14 18.82
N PHE A 458 0.76 17.09 17.93
CA PHE A 458 0.97 18.15 16.93
C PHE A 458 0.03 18.05 15.72
N ILE A 459 -0.45 16.85 15.37
CA ILE A 459 -1.36 16.68 14.23
C ILE A 459 -2.61 17.57 14.28
N PRO A 460 -3.40 17.64 15.36
CA PRO A 460 -4.58 18.51 15.37
C PRO A 460 -4.22 19.98 15.31
N LEU A 461 -3.10 20.40 15.92
CA LEU A 461 -2.64 21.79 15.86
C LEU A 461 -2.35 22.24 14.43
N ILE A 462 -1.83 21.34 13.60
CA ILE A 462 -1.50 21.60 12.19
C ILE A 462 -2.74 21.44 11.30
N CYS A 463 -3.46 20.32 11.46
CA CYS A 463 -4.49 19.90 10.51
C CYS A 463 -5.84 20.57 10.73
N PHE A 464 -6.23 20.85 11.98
CA PHE A 464 -7.55 21.38 12.29
C PHE A 464 -7.82 22.76 11.67
N PRO A 465 -6.88 23.74 11.72
CA PRO A 465 -7.06 25.02 11.03
C PRO A 465 -7.23 24.87 9.52
N THR A 466 -6.46 23.96 8.90
CA THR A 466 -6.56 23.67 7.46
C THR A 466 -7.87 22.99 7.11
N ALA A 467 -8.32 22.02 7.92
CA ALA A 467 -9.59 21.34 7.74
C ALA A 467 -10.79 22.30 7.83
N TYR A 468 -10.79 23.20 8.82
CA TYR A 468 -11.79 24.26 8.93
C TYR A 468 -11.82 25.15 7.69
N LEU A 469 -10.65 25.62 7.24
CA LEU A 469 -10.53 26.44 6.05
C LEU A 469 -11.11 25.72 4.81
N PHE A 470 -10.81 24.43 4.66
CA PHE A 470 -11.29 23.64 3.53
C PHE A 470 -12.78 23.28 3.61
N SER A 471 -13.33 23.16 4.81
CA SER A 471 -14.77 22.97 5.00
C SER A 471 -15.55 24.23 4.62
N ARG A 472 -15.11 25.40 5.10
CA ARG A 472 -15.83 26.68 4.93
C ARG A 472 -15.60 27.36 3.59
N TYR A 473 -14.44 27.19 2.96
CA TYR A 473 -14.08 27.89 1.72
C TYR A 473 -13.87 26.93 0.55
N LYS A 474 -14.94 26.72 -0.23
CA LYS A 474 -14.91 25.92 -1.46
C LYS A 474 -14.34 26.73 -2.61
N THR A 475 -13.01 26.73 -2.75
CA THR A 475 -12.29 27.40 -3.86
C THR A 475 -11.57 26.39 -4.75
N ARG A 476 -11.29 26.77 -6.00
CA ARG A 476 -10.46 25.93 -6.90
C ARG A 476 -9.07 25.64 -6.31
N GLY A 477 -8.51 26.57 -5.55
CA GLY A 477 -7.23 26.38 -4.85
C GLY A 477 -7.30 25.29 -3.79
N ARG A 478 -8.40 25.22 -3.05
CA ARG A 478 -8.70 24.15 -2.08
C ARG A 478 -8.76 22.77 -2.74
N ASP A 479 -9.49 22.64 -3.85
CA ASP A 479 -9.56 21.39 -4.61
C ASP A 479 -8.17 20.92 -5.05
N ARG A 480 -7.36 21.84 -5.61
CA ARG A 480 -5.99 21.55 -6.04
C ARG A 480 -5.11 21.10 -4.86
N MET A 481 -5.18 21.79 -3.73
CA MET A 481 -4.37 21.43 -2.56
C MET A 481 -4.73 20.05 -2.02
N MET A 482 -6.02 19.72 -1.93
CA MET A 482 -6.46 18.38 -1.51
C MET A 482 -5.96 17.27 -2.45
N VAL A 483 -5.93 17.53 -3.77
CA VAL A 483 -5.30 16.62 -4.74
C VAL A 483 -3.80 16.49 -4.49
N LEU A 484 -3.08 17.60 -4.30
CA LEU A 484 -1.64 17.57 -3.98
C LEU A 484 -1.34 16.81 -2.68
N MET A 485 -2.18 16.95 -1.65
CA MET A 485 -2.10 16.18 -0.40
C MET A 485 -2.27 14.69 -0.62
N SER A 486 -3.24 14.31 -1.47
CA SER A 486 -3.46 12.92 -1.82
C SER A 486 -2.28 12.34 -2.59
N LEU A 487 -1.72 13.09 -3.55
CA LEU A 487 -0.52 12.69 -4.29
C LEU A 487 0.68 12.53 -3.36
N ASN A 488 0.87 13.46 -2.42
CA ASN A 488 1.93 13.39 -1.43
C ASN A 488 1.83 12.13 -0.56
N GLY A 489 0.64 11.80 -0.04
CA GLY A 489 0.42 10.57 0.73
C GLY A 489 0.65 9.27 -0.08
N MET A 490 0.60 9.35 -1.41
CA MET A 490 0.88 8.23 -2.31
C MET A 490 2.37 8.09 -2.65
N ILE A 491 3.20 9.11 -2.41
CA ILE A 491 4.65 9.12 -2.61
C ILE A 491 5.32 8.87 -1.26
N GLY A 492 5.81 7.66 -1.00
CA GLY A 492 6.42 7.30 0.30
C GLY A 492 7.15 5.96 0.26
N GLY A 493 7.68 5.48 1.39
CA GLY A 493 8.45 4.21 1.43
C GLY A 493 9.94 4.43 1.10
N VAL A 494 10.70 3.35 0.90
CA VAL A 494 12.18 3.43 0.85
C VAL A 494 12.74 4.41 -0.19
N HIS A 495 12.10 4.50 -1.37
CA HIS A 495 12.49 5.46 -2.41
C HIS A 495 12.30 6.94 -2.02
N THR A 496 11.56 7.24 -0.95
CA THR A 496 11.48 8.60 -0.38
C THR A 496 12.35 8.78 0.85
N LEU A 497 12.58 7.70 1.62
CA LEU A 497 13.39 7.73 2.83
C LEU A 497 14.86 8.02 2.52
N ILE A 498 15.38 7.51 1.41
CA ILE A 498 16.79 7.74 1.04
C ILE A 498 17.05 9.21 0.66
N PRO A 499 16.25 9.86 -0.22
CA PRO A 499 16.33 11.30 -0.41
C PRO A 499 16.20 12.11 0.88
N LEU A 500 15.29 11.72 1.76
CA LEU A 500 15.13 12.34 3.07
C LEU A 500 16.38 12.17 3.94
N PHE A 501 17.02 11.00 3.92
CA PHE A 501 18.27 10.75 4.63
C PHE A 501 19.36 11.70 4.13
N PHE A 502 19.59 11.82 2.82
CA PHE A 502 20.60 12.75 2.29
C PHE A 502 20.31 14.20 2.70
N LEU A 503 19.04 14.61 2.66
CA LEU A 503 18.63 15.94 3.10
C LEU A 503 18.94 16.15 4.60
N PHE A 504 18.51 15.23 5.45
CA PHE A 504 18.75 15.34 6.90
C PHE A 504 20.23 15.21 7.26
N ASN A 505 21.02 14.44 6.50
CA ASN A 505 22.46 14.33 6.68
C ASN A 505 23.15 15.66 6.36
N THR A 506 22.72 16.32 5.28
CA THR A 506 23.21 17.66 4.91
C THR A 506 22.93 18.69 6.01
N PHE A 507 21.82 18.56 6.74
CA PHE A 507 21.49 19.41 7.88
C PHE A 507 22.00 18.88 9.24
N HIS A 508 22.77 17.79 9.27
CA HIS A 508 23.27 17.15 10.49
C HIS A 508 22.19 16.72 11.51
N MET A 509 21.02 16.29 11.02
CA MET A 509 19.87 15.91 11.86
C MET A 509 19.70 14.39 12.07
N VAL A 510 20.52 13.55 11.42
CA VAL A 510 20.33 12.09 11.28
C VAL A 510 20.34 11.32 12.60
N ASN A 511 20.85 11.89 13.69
CA ASN A 511 20.89 11.27 15.02
C ASN A 511 19.94 11.95 16.03
N THR A 512 18.78 12.43 15.57
CA THR A 512 17.79 13.11 16.41
C THR A 512 16.38 12.59 16.13
N TYR A 513 15.42 12.86 17.03
CA TYR A 513 14.01 12.51 16.81
C TYR A 513 13.31 13.38 15.76
N ILE A 514 13.89 14.53 15.38
CA ILE A 514 13.25 15.54 14.54
C ILE A 514 12.88 14.98 13.15
N PRO A 515 13.80 14.33 12.40
CA PRO A 515 13.46 13.67 11.14
C PRO A 515 12.26 12.74 11.24
N LEU A 516 12.23 11.86 12.25
CA LEU A 516 11.16 10.88 12.45
C LEU A 516 9.81 11.58 12.70
N ILE A 517 9.78 12.55 13.61
CA ILE A 517 8.57 13.33 13.91
C ILE A 517 8.05 14.02 12.65
N LEU A 518 8.92 14.69 11.89
CA LEU A 518 8.55 15.39 10.66
C LEU A 518 7.98 14.45 9.59
N VAL A 519 8.59 13.28 9.41
CA VAL A 519 8.13 12.25 8.47
C VAL A 519 6.76 11.71 8.86
N TYR A 520 6.55 11.36 10.14
CA TYR A 520 5.27 10.84 10.62
C TYR A 520 4.15 11.89 10.62
N LEU A 521 4.46 13.16 10.93
CA LEU A 521 3.52 14.27 10.78
C LEU A 521 3.06 14.39 9.32
N THR A 522 4.01 14.35 8.38
CA THR A 522 3.72 14.54 6.94
C THR A 522 2.81 13.45 6.40
N HIS A 523 3.12 12.19 6.71
CA HIS A 523 2.30 11.06 6.27
C HIS A 523 0.90 11.06 6.91
N SER A 524 0.73 11.65 8.10
CA SER A 524 -0.55 11.70 8.80
C SER A 524 -1.43 12.87 8.37
N ILE A 525 -0.86 13.96 7.84
CA ILE A 525 -1.59 15.19 7.43
C ILE A 525 -2.79 14.88 6.53
N THR A 526 -2.59 14.07 5.48
CA THR A 526 -3.62 13.85 4.47
C THR A 526 -4.84 13.17 5.07
N PHE A 527 -4.63 12.10 5.84
CA PHE A 527 -5.72 11.41 6.52
C PHE A 527 -6.43 12.33 7.53
N SER A 528 -5.68 13.06 8.37
CA SER A 528 -6.24 13.90 9.42
C SER A 528 -7.03 15.09 8.86
N VAL A 529 -6.52 15.77 7.84
CA VAL A 529 -7.24 16.89 7.21
C VAL A 529 -8.53 16.41 6.54
N TYR A 530 -8.52 15.28 5.82
CA TYR A 530 -9.73 14.75 5.19
C TYR A 530 -10.78 14.34 6.22
N THR A 531 -10.36 13.64 7.28
CA THR A 531 -11.26 13.15 8.33
C THR A 531 -11.87 14.31 9.12
N MET A 532 -11.05 15.26 9.59
CA MET A 532 -11.54 16.44 10.30
C MET A 532 -12.44 17.30 9.40
N LYS A 533 -12.05 17.54 8.14
CA LYS A 533 -12.86 18.31 7.19
C LYS A 533 -14.19 17.63 6.88
N GLY A 534 -14.19 16.31 6.72
CA GLY A 534 -15.40 15.53 6.50
C GLY A 534 -16.40 15.65 7.65
N PHE A 535 -15.91 15.68 8.90
CA PHE A 535 -16.73 15.98 10.06
C PHE A 535 -17.19 17.45 10.08
N LEU A 536 -16.29 18.40 9.86
CA LEU A 536 -16.65 19.84 9.89
C LEU A 536 -17.67 20.22 8.82
N ASP A 537 -17.73 19.51 7.70
CA ASP A 537 -18.77 19.68 6.69
C ASP A 537 -20.18 19.35 7.18
N THR A 538 -20.32 18.54 8.23
CA THR A 538 -21.63 18.22 8.83
C THR A 538 -22.09 19.29 9.83
N VAL A 539 -21.16 20.11 10.34
CA VAL A 539 -21.47 21.22 11.25
C VAL A 539 -22.05 22.40 10.44
N PRO A 540 -23.32 22.80 10.69
CA PRO A 540 -23.97 23.88 9.95
C PRO A 540 -23.17 25.19 9.95
N THR A 541 -23.13 25.88 8.81
CA THR A 541 -22.46 27.19 8.69
C THR A 541 -23.17 28.29 9.47
N SER A 542 -24.43 28.10 9.85
CA SER A 542 -25.19 29.05 10.66
C SER A 542 -24.54 29.31 12.03
N PHE A 543 -23.77 28.36 12.57
CA PHE A 543 -22.98 28.59 13.78
C PHE A 543 -21.87 29.63 13.58
N ASP A 544 -21.26 29.69 12.38
CA ASP A 544 -20.26 30.70 12.03
C ASP A 544 -20.93 32.09 11.91
N ASP A 545 -22.15 32.14 11.37
CA ASP A 545 -22.93 33.37 11.22
C ASP A 545 -23.41 33.91 12.58
N MET A 546 -23.95 33.04 13.44
CA MET A 546 -24.35 33.38 14.81
C MET A 546 -23.18 33.93 15.62
N ALA A 547 -22.02 33.25 15.58
CA ALA A 547 -20.82 33.74 16.27
C ALA A 547 -20.37 35.11 15.76
N SER A 548 -20.53 35.37 14.46
CA SER A 548 -20.22 36.67 13.86
C SER A 548 -21.21 37.76 14.30
N ILE A 549 -22.49 37.44 14.45
CA ILE A 549 -23.54 38.34 14.96
C ILE A 549 -23.29 38.67 16.44
N GLU A 550 -22.89 37.69 17.26
CA GLU A 550 -22.55 37.86 18.68
C GLU A 550 -21.19 38.55 18.90
N GLY A 551 -20.48 38.94 17.84
CA GLY A 551 -19.17 39.59 17.93
C GLY A 551 -18.04 38.65 18.42
N ILE A 552 -18.26 37.34 18.43
CA ILE A 552 -17.25 36.35 18.78
C ILE A 552 -16.21 36.31 17.64
N GLY A 553 -14.98 36.73 17.95
CA GLY A 553 -13.87 36.65 17.01
C GLY A 553 -13.62 35.20 16.55
N ARG A 554 -13.25 35.01 15.27
CA ARG A 554 -13.06 33.68 14.65
C ARG A 554 -12.15 32.74 15.45
N PHE A 555 -11.07 33.26 16.03
CA PHE A 555 -10.16 32.48 16.86
C PHE A 555 -10.86 31.92 18.11
N ASN A 556 -11.65 32.76 18.80
CA ASN A 556 -12.42 32.34 19.97
C ASN A 556 -13.54 31.38 19.60
N TYR A 557 -14.20 31.58 18.43
CA TYR A 557 -15.18 30.63 17.91
C TYR A 557 -14.56 29.24 17.66
N ILE A 558 -13.41 29.18 17.00
CA ILE A 558 -12.69 27.93 16.74
C ILE A 558 -12.32 27.24 18.06
N LEU A 559 -11.71 27.96 19.00
CA LEU A 559 -11.21 27.36 20.24
C LEU A 559 -12.32 26.98 21.23
N ARG A 560 -13.35 27.80 21.39
CA ARG A 560 -14.35 27.63 22.46
C ARG A 560 -15.59 26.85 22.02
N ILE A 561 -15.88 26.81 20.72
CA ILE A 561 -17.09 26.16 20.20
C ILE A 561 -16.72 25.01 19.26
N LEU A 562 -15.98 25.32 18.19
CA LEU A 562 -15.75 24.37 17.11
C LEU A 562 -14.82 23.21 17.54
N LEU A 563 -13.79 23.50 18.33
CA LEU A 563 -12.81 22.52 18.81
C LEU A 563 -13.43 21.52 19.81
N PRO A 564 -14.19 21.94 20.85
CA PRO A 564 -14.92 21.01 21.72
C PRO A 564 -15.89 20.08 20.98
N ILE A 565 -16.67 20.62 20.03
CA ILE A 565 -17.60 19.82 19.21
C ILE A 565 -16.84 18.79 18.36
N SER A 566 -15.61 19.13 17.94
CA SER A 566 -14.78 18.29 17.10
C SER A 566 -13.85 17.33 17.86
N LEU A 567 -13.92 17.29 19.21
CA LEU A 567 -13.07 16.41 20.01
C LEU A 567 -13.10 14.94 19.54
N PRO A 568 -14.26 14.32 19.22
CA PRO A 568 -14.28 12.93 18.77
C PRO A 568 -13.44 12.70 17.51
N VAL A 569 -13.56 13.57 16.50
CA VAL A 569 -12.80 13.42 15.23
C VAL A 569 -11.33 13.79 15.40
N ILE A 570 -11.02 14.71 16.32
CA ILE A 570 -9.66 15.04 16.71
C ILE A 570 -9.00 13.83 17.37
N THR A 571 -9.64 13.20 18.35
CA THR A 571 -9.13 12.01 19.04
C THR A 571 -8.87 10.86 18.06
N VAL A 572 -9.79 10.62 17.11
CA VAL A 572 -9.58 9.60 16.06
C VAL A 572 -8.32 9.92 15.24
N SER A 573 -8.14 11.17 14.85
CA SER A 573 -6.97 11.59 14.08
C SER A 573 -5.67 11.47 14.87
N MET A 574 -5.69 11.83 16.17
CA MET A 574 -4.55 11.67 17.08
C MET A 574 -4.19 10.19 17.26
N MET A 575 -5.19 9.33 17.45
CA MET A 575 -4.99 7.89 17.62
C MET A 575 -4.38 7.25 16.37
N VAL A 576 -4.88 7.60 15.18
CA VAL A 576 -4.31 7.08 13.92
C VAL A 576 -2.87 7.57 13.72
N ALA A 577 -2.59 8.84 13.99
CA ALA A 577 -1.24 9.39 13.89
C ALA A 577 -0.28 8.73 14.90
N PHE A 578 -0.73 8.50 16.14
CA PHE A 578 0.01 7.75 17.16
C PHE A 578 0.34 6.34 16.68
N LEU A 579 -0.66 5.59 16.21
CA LEU A 579 -0.49 4.20 15.78
C LEU A 579 0.45 4.08 14.58
N ASN A 580 0.37 5.02 13.64
CA ASN A 580 1.29 5.06 12.49
C ASN A 580 2.75 5.28 12.92
N ALA A 581 2.98 6.19 13.86
CA ALA A 581 4.32 6.45 14.38
C ALA A 581 4.81 5.35 15.34
N TRP A 582 3.90 4.69 16.05
CA TRP A 582 4.19 3.58 16.96
C TRP A 582 4.59 2.31 16.22
N ASN A 583 3.95 2.05 15.08
CA ASN A 583 4.19 0.84 14.28
C ASN A 583 5.35 0.95 13.28
N GLY A 584 5.87 2.15 13.05
CA GLY A 584 6.86 2.44 12.01
C GLY A 584 8.31 2.33 12.44
#